data_AF-A0A6N8VZN2-F1
#
_entry.id   AF-A0A6N8VZN2-F1
#
_cell.length_a   1.000
_cell.length_b   1.000
_cell.length_c   1.000
_cell.angle_alpha   90.00
_cell.angle_beta   90.00
_cell.angle_gamma   90.00
#
_symmetry.space_group_name_H-M   'P 1'
#
loop_
_entity.id
_entity.type
_entity.pdbx_description
1 polymer ?
#
loop_
_entity_poly.entity_id
_entity_poly.type
_entity_poly.pdbx_seq_one_letter_code
_entity_poly.pdbx_strand_id
1 'polypeptide(L)'
;MRRLLAGLLALTALLAVLCWPEDASAHALLARADPPINASLRESPTRITLFMTEQLQRSHSSVQVLNSAGQRLDIGETEFSDAVPTQMSVRVLKLEPGVYTVAWETLSEVDGHTWTGSYVFSVLNPDGSAPAGGAFEIDLDRPGLPVAADAVVKAIGLAALVLFVGAVLVSWLLRPSPIAVLTPLLAATVIVGIVTTGYESVAGALRLGDIGLLGDVLFDSRNGLWLQQRWYALIIAAALVSARLLRPAIVADRLALSVLGLLAVAWLASASAISHGAAIGSGWIWGTLFDALHLSAAAVWIGGLVSVIIAIRGHPDTRIDAVRRFSIVAALSVPVLAAAGLLSALVQIPNVNGIVETDWGLAFIVKIAILVALFAAAAANAFFLRPRDAAAEGS
;
A
#
# COMPACT_ATOMS: atom_id res chain seq x y z
N MET A 1 -21.84 -20.62 -22.53
CA MET A 1 -21.38 -20.67 -21.12
C MET A 1 -19.88 -20.82 -20.96
N ARG A 2 -19.23 -21.86 -21.53
CA ARG A 2 -17.76 -22.04 -21.48
C ARG A 2 -16.98 -20.82 -22.00
N ARG A 3 -17.46 -20.21 -23.10
CA ARG A 3 -16.88 -18.97 -23.67
C ARG A 3 -16.99 -17.75 -22.74
N LEU A 4 -18.09 -17.61 -21.99
CA LEU A 4 -18.28 -16.53 -21.00
C LEU A 4 -17.36 -16.72 -19.79
N LEU A 5 -17.25 -17.95 -19.28
CA LEU A 5 -16.37 -18.27 -18.16
C LEU A 5 -14.90 -18.10 -18.55
N ALA A 6 -14.50 -18.54 -19.76
CA ALA A 6 -13.16 -18.36 -20.30
C ALA A 6 -12.84 -16.87 -20.53
N GLY A 7 -13.79 -16.09 -21.05
CA GLY A 7 -13.64 -14.65 -21.20
C GLY A 7 -13.50 -13.94 -19.84
N LEU A 8 -14.26 -14.35 -18.83
CA LEU A 8 -14.15 -13.81 -17.48
C LEU A 8 -12.82 -14.18 -16.82
N LEU A 9 -12.36 -15.43 -16.99
CA LEU A 9 -11.05 -15.88 -16.50
C LEU A 9 -9.88 -15.15 -17.17
N ALA A 10 -9.95 -14.94 -18.49
CA ALA A 10 -8.94 -14.18 -19.23
C ALA A 10 -8.93 -12.70 -18.80
N LEU A 11 -10.12 -12.10 -18.64
CA LEU A 11 -10.26 -10.74 -18.14
C LEU A 11 -9.71 -10.61 -16.71
N THR A 12 -9.98 -11.59 -15.84
CA THR A 12 -9.45 -11.62 -14.47
C THR A 12 -7.94 -11.82 -14.43
N ALA A 13 -7.38 -12.73 -15.23
CA ALA A 13 -5.94 -12.89 -15.30
C ALA A 13 -5.24 -11.61 -15.78
N LEU A 14 -5.83 -10.90 -16.74
CA LEU A 14 -5.25 -9.67 -17.26
C LEU A 14 -5.44 -8.48 -16.32
N LEU A 15 -6.58 -8.37 -15.62
CA LEU A 15 -6.78 -7.31 -14.62
C LEU A 15 -6.09 -7.60 -13.28
N ALA A 16 -5.72 -8.85 -13.00
CA ALA A 16 -4.80 -9.17 -11.90
C ALA A 16 -3.40 -8.58 -12.15
N VAL A 17 -2.96 -8.45 -13.41
CA VAL A 17 -1.75 -7.72 -13.77
C VAL A 17 -1.90 -6.22 -13.49
N LEU A 18 -3.10 -5.65 -13.64
CA LEU A 18 -3.37 -4.25 -13.25
C LEU A 18 -3.38 -4.02 -11.75
N CYS A 19 -3.62 -5.07 -10.97
CA CYS A 19 -3.58 -5.02 -9.50
C CYS A 19 -2.20 -5.40 -8.95
N TRP A 20 -1.20 -5.60 -9.82
CA TRP A 20 0.16 -5.91 -9.38
C TRP A 20 0.72 -4.70 -8.60
N PRO A 21 1.25 -4.90 -7.38
CA PRO A 21 1.85 -3.82 -6.63
C PRO A 21 3.08 -3.32 -7.39
N GLU A 22 3.14 -2.03 -7.65
CA GLU A 22 4.35 -1.40 -8.17
C GLU A 22 5.29 -1.09 -7.01
N ASP A 23 6.53 -1.56 -7.14
CA ASP A 23 7.63 -1.21 -6.25
C ASP A 23 8.06 0.23 -6.54
N ALA A 24 7.26 1.20 -6.11
CA ALA A 24 7.65 2.60 -6.09
C ALA A 24 8.01 2.98 -4.65
N SER A 25 9.25 3.42 -4.44
CA SER A 25 9.80 3.81 -3.15
C SER A 25 9.02 5.01 -2.57
N ALA A 26 8.17 4.77 -1.56
CA ALA A 26 7.38 5.79 -0.88
C ALA A 26 7.99 6.23 0.46
N HIS A 27 9.33 6.24 0.53
CA HIS A 27 10.00 6.66 1.75
C HIS A 27 9.82 8.17 1.97
N ALA A 28 10.02 8.63 3.21
CA ALA A 28 10.15 10.04 3.54
C ALA A 28 11.47 10.61 2.99
N LEU A 29 11.55 10.77 1.67
CA LEU A 29 12.72 11.22 0.95
C LEU A 29 12.95 12.73 1.12
N LEU A 30 14.21 13.15 1.03
CA LEU A 30 14.57 14.57 1.07
C LEU A 30 14.11 15.28 -0.21
N ALA A 31 13.12 16.16 -0.09
CA ALA A 31 12.63 16.99 -1.20
C ALA A 31 13.49 18.25 -1.37
N ARG A 32 13.89 18.88 -0.25
CA ARG A 32 14.72 20.09 -0.23
C ARG A 32 15.43 20.24 1.11
N ALA A 33 16.59 20.89 1.11
CA ALA A 33 17.30 21.29 2.31
C ALA A 33 17.60 22.80 2.34
N ASP A 34 17.76 23.34 3.55
CA ASP A 34 18.31 24.67 3.83
C ASP A 34 19.36 24.54 4.95
N PRO A 35 20.65 24.78 4.68
CA PRO A 35 21.24 25.19 3.40
C PRO A 35 21.09 24.14 2.29
N PRO A 36 21.06 24.57 1.00
CA PRO A 36 20.94 23.65 -0.12
C PRO A 36 22.06 22.62 -0.19
N ILE A 37 21.77 21.47 -0.82
CA ILE A 37 22.74 20.41 -1.06
C ILE A 37 23.94 20.99 -1.84
N ASN A 38 25.15 20.69 -1.36
CA ASN A 38 26.43 21.16 -1.90
C ASN A 38 26.60 22.69 -1.88
N ALA A 39 25.87 23.40 -1.00
CA ALA A 39 26.01 24.85 -0.88
C ALA A 39 27.39 25.27 -0.32
N SER A 40 27.91 26.38 -0.83
CA SER A 40 29.07 27.08 -0.28
C SER A 40 28.63 28.39 0.36
N LEU A 41 28.59 28.41 1.69
CA LEU A 41 28.08 29.52 2.49
C LEU A 41 29.21 30.47 2.86
N ARG A 42 28.95 31.77 2.81
CA ARG A 42 29.88 32.79 3.33
C ARG A 42 29.79 32.98 4.84
N GLU A 43 28.66 32.60 5.42
CA GLU A 43 28.37 32.76 6.84
C GLU A 43 27.86 31.45 7.41
N SER A 44 28.16 31.21 8.70
CA SER A 44 27.64 30.05 9.41
C SER A 44 26.11 30.12 9.46
N PRO A 45 25.40 29.05 9.05
CA PRO A 45 23.98 28.93 9.35
C PRO A 45 23.81 28.80 10.88
N THR A 46 22.62 29.15 11.38
CA THR A 46 22.23 28.93 12.78
C THR A 46 21.35 27.68 12.93
N ARG A 47 20.82 27.17 11.81
CA ARG A 47 19.91 26.04 11.74
C ARG A 47 20.08 25.32 10.41
N ILE A 48 19.95 23.99 10.45
CA ILE A 48 19.78 23.14 9.28
C ILE A 48 18.34 22.66 9.24
N THR A 49 17.68 22.79 8.10
CA THR A 49 16.27 22.45 7.91
C THR A 49 16.11 21.52 6.72
N LEU A 50 15.45 20.39 6.92
CA LEU A 50 15.11 19.42 5.88
C LEU A 50 13.61 19.39 5.65
N PHE A 51 13.23 19.33 4.38
CA PHE A 51 11.85 19.19 3.92
C PHE A 51 11.72 17.84 3.23
N MET A 52 10.87 16.98 3.77
CA MET A 52 10.64 15.63 3.29
C MET A 52 9.42 15.55 2.38
N THR A 53 9.33 14.47 1.62
CA THR A 53 8.16 14.15 0.78
C THR A 53 6.96 13.69 1.60
N GLU A 54 7.18 13.14 2.79
CA GLU A 54 6.13 12.56 3.65
C GLU A 54 6.20 13.07 5.09
N GLN A 55 5.11 12.82 5.84
CA GLN A 55 5.00 13.17 7.25
C GLN A 55 5.91 12.28 8.09
N LEU A 56 6.55 12.88 9.09
CA LEU A 56 7.60 12.24 9.89
C LEU A 56 7.07 11.75 11.24
N GLN A 57 7.34 10.50 11.56
CA GLN A 57 7.22 10.02 12.94
C GLN A 57 8.36 10.63 13.77
N ARG A 58 8.00 11.58 14.65
CA ARG A 58 8.96 12.45 15.36
C ARG A 58 9.93 11.70 16.26
N SER A 59 9.46 10.66 16.96
CA SER A 59 10.27 9.88 17.92
C SER A 59 11.35 9.02 17.27
N HIS A 60 11.27 8.77 15.96
CA HIS A 60 12.19 7.91 15.20
C HIS A 60 12.75 8.62 13.96
N SER A 61 12.67 9.95 13.92
CA SER A 61 13.30 10.76 12.87
C SER A 61 14.31 11.69 13.52
N SER A 62 15.48 11.84 12.91
CA SER A 62 16.55 12.67 13.46
C SER A 62 17.45 13.27 12.39
N VAL A 63 18.05 14.41 12.71
CA VAL A 63 19.12 15.04 11.95
C VAL A 63 20.34 15.22 12.86
N GLN A 64 21.51 15.04 12.27
CA GLN A 64 22.79 15.37 12.90
C GLN A 64 23.70 16.11 11.93
N VAL A 65 24.56 16.96 12.46
CA VAL A 65 25.49 17.78 11.67
C VAL A 65 26.91 17.51 12.15
N LEU A 66 27.76 17.06 11.23
CA LEU A 66 29.09 16.57 11.53
C LEU A 66 30.14 17.40 10.79
N ASN A 67 31.29 17.62 11.42
CA ASN A 67 32.47 18.14 10.72
C ASN A 67 33.26 17.02 10.04
N SER A 68 34.34 17.39 9.33
CA SER A 68 35.25 16.45 8.65
C SER A 68 35.94 15.43 9.59
N ALA A 69 35.93 15.65 10.91
CA ALA A 69 36.45 14.73 11.90
C ALA A 69 35.37 13.80 12.51
N GLY A 70 34.12 13.88 12.03
CA GLY A 70 33.00 13.12 12.56
C GLY A 70 32.46 13.64 13.90
N GLN A 71 32.82 14.85 14.32
CA GLN A 71 32.31 15.44 15.55
C GLN A 71 30.95 16.11 15.30
N ARG A 72 29.97 15.82 16.16
CA ARG A 72 28.65 16.46 16.11
C ARG A 72 28.72 17.92 16.54
N LEU A 73 28.06 18.78 15.76
CA LEU A 73 27.99 20.24 15.95
C LEU A 73 26.56 20.76 16.04
N ASP A 74 25.58 19.86 16.01
CA ASP A 74 24.19 20.16 16.28
C ASP A 74 23.91 20.36 17.78
N ILE A 75 22.88 21.15 18.10
CA ILE A 75 22.51 21.55 19.46
C ILE A 75 21.10 21.07 19.77
N GLY A 76 20.98 20.26 20.82
CA GLY A 76 19.69 19.76 21.30
C GLY A 76 19.14 18.61 20.46
N GLU A 77 17.83 18.38 20.57
CA GLU A 77 17.13 17.36 19.80
C GLU A 77 16.64 17.92 18.46
N THR A 78 16.26 17.02 17.53
CA THR A 78 15.62 17.41 16.27
C THR A 78 14.28 18.06 16.54
N GLU A 79 14.06 19.26 16.00
CA GLU A 79 12.83 20.03 16.11
C GLU A 79 11.92 19.77 14.90
N PHE A 80 10.63 19.59 15.15
CA PHE A 80 9.61 19.33 14.13
C PHE A 80 8.61 20.49 14.05
N SER A 81 8.10 20.78 12.86
CA SER A 81 7.11 21.84 12.65
C SER A 81 5.68 21.28 12.76
N ASP A 82 4.85 21.89 13.61
CA ASP A 82 3.42 21.57 13.68
C ASP A 82 2.64 22.08 12.45
N ALA A 83 3.12 23.18 11.84
CA ALA A 83 2.51 23.76 10.64
C ALA A 83 2.91 23.02 9.35
N VAL A 84 4.09 22.39 9.36
CA VAL A 84 4.66 21.67 8.21
C VAL A 84 5.16 20.31 8.69
N PRO A 85 4.29 19.30 8.82
CA PRO A 85 4.64 17.99 9.41
C PRO A 85 5.67 17.17 8.59
N THR A 86 6.04 17.64 7.40
CA THR A 86 7.14 17.08 6.58
C THR A 86 8.49 17.77 6.83
N GLN A 87 8.56 18.72 7.77
CA GLN A 87 9.75 19.50 8.07
C GLN A 87 10.38 19.05 9.38
N MET A 88 11.70 18.84 9.37
CA MET A 88 12.51 18.69 10.57
C MET A 88 13.76 19.56 10.51
N SER A 89 14.28 19.95 11.67
CA SER A 89 15.41 20.85 11.74
C SER A 89 16.25 20.65 12.98
N VAL A 90 17.49 21.12 12.95
CA VAL A 90 18.34 21.17 14.14
C VAL A 90 19.09 22.49 14.18
N ARG A 91 19.30 23.00 15.40
CA ARG A 91 20.18 24.15 15.61
C ARG A 91 21.62 23.69 15.53
N VAL A 92 22.51 24.57 15.09
CA VAL A 92 23.95 24.27 15.03
C VAL A 92 24.74 25.30 15.82
N LEU A 93 25.89 24.87 16.32
CA LEU A 93 26.90 25.79 16.84
C LEU A 93 27.37 26.73 15.71
N LYS A 94 28.01 27.83 16.08
CA LYS A 94 28.70 28.66 15.10
C LYS A 94 29.77 27.81 14.40
N LEU A 95 29.62 27.64 13.10
CA LEU A 95 30.48 26.86 12.24
C LEU A 95 31.65 27.72 11.77
N GLU A 96 32.86 27.24 11.96
CA GLU A 96 34.06 27.81 11.37
C GLU A 96 34.15 27.46 9.87
N PRO A 97 35.08 28.06 9.10
CA PRO A 97 35.32 27.61 7.73
C PRO A 97 35.65 26.11 7.67
N GLY A 98 34.92 25.34 6.87
CA GLY A 98 34.98 23.88 6.91
C GLY A 98 33.97 23.18 5.99
N VAL A 99 34.17 21.88 5.79
CA VAL A 99 33.22 20.98 5.12
C VAL A 99 32.40 20.25 6.19
N TYR A 100 31.08 20.23 5.99
CA TYR A 100 30.12 19.69 6.94
C TYR A 100 29.24 18.64 6.26
N THR A 101 29.00 17.54 6.97
CA THR A 101 28.07 16.48 6.57
C THR A 101 26.80 16.63 7.39
N VAL A 102 25.66 16.80 6.73
CA VAL A 102 24.34 16.66 7.33
C VAL A 102 23.88 15.25 7.06
N ALA A 103 23.57 14.50 8.12
CA ALA A 103 23.03 13.16 8.02
C ALA A 103 21.69 13.09 8.73
N TRP A 104 20.80 12.27 8.20
CA TRP A 104 19.48 12.11 8.75
C TRP A 104 18.99 10.68 8.68
N GLU A 105 18.03 10.43 9.54
CA GLU A 105 17.16 9.26 9.52
C GLU A 105 15.72 9.74 9.60
N THR A 106 14.84 9.12 8.82
CA THR A 106 13.41 9.38 8.85
C THR A 106 12.65 8.08 8.98
N LEU A 107 11.57 8.10 9.76
CA LEU A 107 10.50 7.11 9.69
C LEU A 107 9.24 7.82 9.17
N SER A 108 8.67 7.32 8.07
CA SER A 108 7.38 7.83 7.58
C SER A 108 6.25 7.43 8.54
N GLU A 109 5.39 8.38 8.89
CA GLU A 109 4.17 8.12 9.65
C GLU A 109 3.09 7.38 8.80
N VAL A 110 3.40 7.10 7.53
CA VAL A 110 2.44 6.56 6.58
C VAL A 110 2.80 5.17 6.09
N ASP A 111 3.95 4.99 5.45
CA ASP A 111 4.35 3.65 4.99
C ASP A 111 5.06 2.82 6.07
N GLY A 112 5.52 3.49 7.14
CA GLY A 112 6.22 2.87 8.26
C GLY A 112 7.62 2.37 7.91
N HIS A 113 8.22 2.91 6.85
CA HIS A 113 9.57 2.58 6.41
C HIS A 113 10.59 3.64 6.86
N THR A 114 11.78 3.16 7.22
CA THR A 114 12.91 4.01 7.57
C THR A 114 13.74 4.35 6.33
N TRP A 115 14.29 5.55 6.31
CA TRP A 115 15.22 5.99 5.28
C TRP A 115 16.36 6.77 5.89
N THR A 116 17.57 6.52 5.41
CA THR A 116 18.78 7.20 5.84
C THR A 116 19.35 7.98 4.66
N GLY A 117 19.95 9.13 4.95
CA GLY A 117 20.61 9.92 3.92
C GLY A 117 21.64 10.87 4.48
N SER A 118 22.48 11.37 3.60
CA SER A 118 23.41 12.44 3.92
C SER A 118 23.62 13.38 2.74
N TYR A 119 23.97 14.63 3.05
CA TYR A 119 24.45 15.59 2.06
C TYR A 119 25.51 16.48 2.69
N VAL A 120 26.26 17.19 1.86
CA VAL A 120 27.38 18.03 2.29
C VAL A 120 27.13 19.50 1.99
N PHE A 121 27.65 20.38 2.83
CA PHE A 121 27.78 21.80 2.54
C PHE A 121 29.10 22.32 3.11
N SER A 122 29.55 23.49 2.66
CA SER A 122 30.79 24.11 3.10
C SER A 122 30.56 25.52 3.62
N VAL A 123 31.26 25.90 4.67
CA VAL A 123 31.44 27.31 5.06
C VAL A 123 32.78 27.77 4.51
N LEU A 124 32.76 28.79 3.66
CA LEU A 124 33.94 29.33 2.98
C LEU A 124 34.90 29.99 3.96
N ASN A 125 36.18 30.04 3.57
CA ASN A 125 37.16 30.85 4.25
C ASN A 125 36.79 32.36 4.17
N PRO A 126 37.30 33.22 5.07
CA PRO A 126 37.00 34.65 5.04
C PRO A 126 37.36 35.36 3.72
N ASP A 127 38.29 34.80 2.95
CA ASP A 127 38.70 35.28 1.63
C ASP A 127 37.82 34.73 0.47
N GLY A 128 36.82 33.90 0.79
CA GLY A 128 35.92 33.26 -0.17
C GLY A 128 36.47 31.99 -0.81
N SER A 129 37.66 31.54 -0.43
CA SER A 129 38.23 30.27 -0.92
C SER A 129 37.55 29.06 -0.27
N ALA A 130 37.61 27.91 -0.96
CA ALA A 130 37.08 26.66 -0.43
C ALA A 130 37.89 26.20 0.80
N PRO A 131 37.24 25.73 1.87
CA PRO A 131 37.92 25.26 3.07
C PRO A 131 38.69 23.95 2.79
N ALA A 132 39.73 23.69 3.58
CA ALA A 132 40.45 22.42 3.54
C ALA A 132 39.63 21.30 4.21
N GLY A 133 39.78 20.06 3.73
CA GLY A 133 39.11 18.87 4.26
C GLY A 133 38.13 18.25 3.27
N GLY A 134 37.56 17.12 3.67
CA GLY A 134 36.56 16.38 2.90
C GLY A 134 35.30 16.12 3.72
N ALA A 135 34.26 15.62 3.05
CA ALA A 135 33.06 15.15 3.71
C ALA A 135 33.40 13.99 4.66
N PHE A 136 32.79 13.98 5.85
CA PHE A 136 32.81 12.79 6.68
C PHE A 136 31.86 11.76 6.07
N GLU A 137 32.39 10.58 5.76
CA GLU A 137 31.63 9.46 5.21
C GLU A 137 30.95 8.71 6.37
N ILE A 138 29.62 8.64 6.33
CA ILE A 138 28.84 7.87 7.30
C ILE A 138 28.41 6.57 6.66
N ASP A 139 28.60 5.49 7.39
CA ASP A 139 27.94 4.22 7.09
C ASP A 139 26.44 4.33 7.39
N LEU A 140 25.64 4.47 6.32
CA LEU A 140 24.18 4.58 6.38
C LEU A 140 23.50 3.24 6.11
N ASP A 141 24.26 2.14 5.90
CA ASP A 141 23.72 0.82 5.67
C ASP A 141 23.16 0.26 6.99
N ARG A 142 21.83 0.31 7.12
CA ARG A 142 21.14 -0.43 8.17
C ARG A 142 20.72 -1.80 7.66
N PRO A 143 20.82 -2.86 8.48
CA PRO A 143 20.25 -4.14 8.16
C PRO A 143 18.72 -4.03 8.11
N GLY A 144 18.20 -3.74 6.91
CA GLY A 144 16.78 -3.80 6.60
C GLY A 144 16.38 -5.19 6.09
N LEU A 145 15.09 -5.51 6.19
CA LEU A 145 14.55 -6.67 5.48
C LEU A 145 14.67 -6.42 3.96
N PRO A 146 14.94 -7.47 3.15
CA PRO A 146 14.99 -7.30 1.69
C PRO A 146 13.68 -6.71 1.17
N VAL A 147 13.76 -5.60 0.42
CA VAL A 147 12.58 -4.89 -0.13
C VAL A 147 11.64 -5.85 -0.89
N ALA A 148 12.21 -6.79 -1.65
CA ALA A 148 11.44 -7.79 -2.37
C ALA A 148 10.64 -8.74 -1.45
N ALA A 149 11.15 -9.05 -0.25
CA ALA A 149 10.44 -9.89 0.71
C ALA A 149 9.21 -9.16 1.28
N ASP A 150 9.36 -7.87 1.62
CA ASP A 150 8.26 -7.01 2.06
C ASP A 150 7.14 -6.96 1.01
N ALA A 151 7.50 -6.73 -0.26
CA ALA A 151 6.56 -6.67 -1.37
C ALA A 151 5.78 -7.98 -1.55
N VAL A 152 6.48 -9.14 -1.49
CA VAL A 152 5.86 -10.46 -1.61
C VAL A 152 4.89 -10.73 -0.45
N VAL A 153 5.26 -10.42 0.80
CA VAL A 153 4.38 -10.62 1.94
C VAL A 153 3.13 -9.74 1.85
N LYS A 154 3.28 -8.46 1.47
CA LYS A 154 2.16 -7.55 1.22
C LYS A 154 1.23 -8.09 0.13
N ALA A 155 1.78 -8.58 -0.99
CA ALA A 155 0.99 -9.17 -2.08
C ALA A 155 0.20 -10.40 -1.61
N ILE A 156 0.81 -11.28 -0.81
CA ILE A 156 0.13 -12.44 -0.21
C ILE A 156 -1.01 -12.00 0.72
N GLY A 157 -0.77 -10.98 1.56
CA GLY A 157 -1.78 -10.43 2.47
C GLY A 157 -2.96 -9.81 1.72
N LEU A 158 -2.71 -9.04 0.66
CA LEU A 158 -3.72 -8.47 -0.22
C LEU A 158 -4.52 -9.55 -0.96
N ALA A 159 -3.87 -10.60 -1.45
CA ALA A 159 -4.54 -11.73 -2.07
C ALA A 159 -5.49 -12.44 -1.08
N ALA A 160 -5.06 -12.62 0.17
CA ALA A 160 -5.90 -13.18 1.22
C ALA A 160 -7.12 -12.30 1.51
N LEU A 161 -6.94 -10.98 1.61
CA LEU A 161 -8.03 -10.02 1.78
C LEU A 161 -9.04 -10.07 0.62
N VAL A 162 -8.55 -10.04 -0.63
CA VAL A 162 -9.37 -10.14 -1.85
C VAL A 162 -10.22 -11.41 -1.81
N LEU A 163 -9.61 -12.56 -1.51
CA LEU A 163 -10.31 -13.84 -1.43
C LEU A 163 -11.30 -13.90 -0.26
N PHE A 164 -10.96 -13.32 0.91
CA PHE A 164 -11.85 -13.26 2.07
C PHE A 164 -13.13 -12.47 1.77
N VAL A 165 -12.98 -11.25 1.24
CA VAL A 165 -14.11 -10.40 0.81
C VAL A 165 -14.98 -11.12 -0.21
N GLY A 166 -14.36 -11.74 -1.22
CA GLY A 166 -15.05 -12.51 -2.24
C GLY A 166 -15.86 -13.67 -1.67
N ALA A 167 -15.29 -14.42 -0.73
CA ALA A 167 -15.94 -15.58 -0.11
C ALA A 167 -17.14 -15.16 0.75
N VAL A 168 -17.02 -14.07 1.51
CA VAL A 168 -18.12 -13.49 2.29
C VAL A 168 -19.24 -13.00 1.37
N LEU A 169 -18.89 -12.23 0.34
CA LEU A 169 -19.85 -11.69 -0.64
C LEU A 169 -20.65 -12.80 -1.33
N VAL A 170 -19.97 -13.82 -1.87
CA VAL A 170 -20.62 -14.90 -2.61
C VAL A 170 -21.51 -15.74 -1.68
N SER A 171 -21.05 -16.00 -0.46
CA SER A 171 -21.87 -16.65 0.56
C SER A 171 -23.12 -15.84 0.91
N TRP A 172 -23.01 -14.51 0.90
CA TRP A 172 -24.12 -13.61 1.16
C TRP A 172 -25.10 -13.51 -0.02
N LEU A 173 -24.59 -13.48 -1.26
CA LEU A 173 -25.34 -13.26 -2.50
C LEU A 173 -26.13 -14.49 -2.98
N LEU A 174 -25.52 -15.67 -2.90
CA LEU A 174 -26.07 -16.90 -3.49
C LEU A 174 -27.08 -17.58 -2.56
N ARG A 175 -28.06 -18.25 -3.17
CA ARG A 175 -29.09 -19.02 -2.46
C ARG A 175 -29.28 -20.39 -3.17
N PRO A 176 -29.12 -21.52 -2.46
CA PRO A 176 -28.65 -21.65 -1.08
C PRO A 176 -27.23 -21.08 -0.87
N SER A 177 -26.90 -20.73 0.37
CA SER A 177 -25.60 -20.14 0.70
C SER A 177 -24.48 -21.18 0.53
N PRO A 178 -23.41 -20.90 -0.24
CA PRO A 178 -22.25 -21.78 -0.36
C PRO A 178 -21.27 -21.67 0.81
N ILE A 179 -21.64 -21.02 1.94
CA ILE A 179 -20.74 -20.76 3.06
C ILE A 179 -20.02 -22.01 3.56
N ALA A 180 -20.69 -23.17 3.61
CA ALA A 180 -20.07 -24.42 4.04
C ALA A 180 -18.89 -24.83 3.13
N VAL A 181 -19.04 -24.66 1.81
CA VAL A 181 -18.00 -24.96 0.82
C VAL A 181 -16.87 -23.91 0.86
N LEU A 182 -17.19 -22.66 1.20
CA LEU A 182 -16.23 -21.55 1.26
C LEU A 182 -15.56 -21.37 2.62
N THR A 183 -16.01 -22.05 3.67
CA THR A 183 -15.44 -21.95 5.02
C THR A 183 -13.94 -22.30 5.08
N PRO A 184 -13.43 -23.34 4.37
CA PRO A 184 -11.99 -23.61 4.32
C PRO A 184 -11.19 -22.48 3.66
N LEU A 185 -11.74 -21.83 2.63
CA LEU A 185 -11.12 -20.66 2.00
C LEU A 185 -11.07 -19.49 3.00
N LEU A 186 -12.17 -19.21 3.69
CA LEU A 186 -12.21 -18.19 4.75
C LEU A 186 -11.14 -18.47 5.82
N ALA A 187 -11.03 -19.72 6.29
CA ALA A 187 -10.03 -20.11 7.28
C ALA A 187 -8.59 -19.87 6.77
N ALA A 188 -8.29 -20.31 5.55
CA ALA A 188 -6.99 -20.10 4.93
C ALA A 188 -6.65 -18.61 4.82
N THR A 189 -7.59 -17.78 4.35
CA THR A 189 -7.38 -16.33 4.21
C THR A 189 -7.19 -15.63 5.56
N VAL A 190 -7.90 -16.04 6.61
CA VAL A 190 -7.71 -15.50 7.96
C VAL A 190 -6.35 -15.90 8.54
N ILE A 191 -5.91 -17.14 8.36
CA ILE A 191 -4.58 -17.61 8.78
C ILE A 191 -3.49 -16.82 8.06
N VAL A 192 -3.60 -16.68 6.74
CA VAL A 192 -2.65 -15.88 5.95
C VAL A 192 -2.65 -14.42 6.43
N GLY A 193 -3.82 -13.83 6.64
CA GLY A 193 -3.94 -12.46 7.17
C GLY A 193 -3.27 -12.29 8.53
N ILE A 194 -3.40 -13.26 9.44
CA ILE A 194 -2.70 -13.27 10.74
C ILE A 194 -1.19 -13.32 10.54
N VAL A 195 -0.70 -14.20 9.67
CA VAL A 195 0.73 -14.36 9.40
C VAL A 195 1.33 -13.10 8.79
N THR A 196 0.68 -12.51 7.78
CA THR A 196 1.19 -11.28 7.14
C THR A 196 1.10 -10.07 8.06
N THR A 197 0.05 -9.96 8.89
CA THR A 197 -0.05 -8.87 9.89
C THR A 197 0.99 -9.04 11.01
N GLY A 198 1.29 -10.28 11.41
CA GLY A 198 2.41 -10.61 12.30
C GLY A 198 3.76 -10.20 11.73
N TYR A 199 3.99 -10.53 10.47
CA TYR A 199 5.18 -10.08 9.75
C TYR A 199 5.27 -8.56 9.71
N GLU A 200 4.22 -7.84 9.31
CA GLU A 200 4.21 -6.37 9.26
C GLU A 200 4.54 -5.74 10.62
N SER A 201 4.01 -6.29 11.71
CA SER A 201 4.27 -5.83 13.08
C SER A 201 5.76 -6.01 13.45
N VAL A 202 6.32 -7.21 13.23
CA VAL A 202 7.73 -7.53 13.53
C VAL A 202 8.68 -6.77 12.61
N ALA A 203 8.38 -6.70 11.32
CA ALA A 203 9.15 -5.97 10.34
C ALA A 203 9.21 -4.48 10.71
N GLY A 204 8.10 -3.89 11.16
CA GLY A 204 8.08 -2.53 11.69
C GLY A 204 9.08 -2.33 12.83
N ALA A 205 9.12 -3.25 13.80
CA ALA A 205 10.03 -3.15 14.95
C ALA A 205 11.50 -3.30 14.53
N LEU A 206 11.79 -4.26 13.64
CA LEU A 206 13.12 -4.46 13.08
C LEU A 206 13.61 -3.25 12.28
N ARG A 207 12.71 -2.51 11.60
CA ARG A 207 13.07 -1.25 10.92
C ARG A 207 13.48 -0.15 11.88
N LEU A 208 12.97 -0.17 13.11
CA LEU A 208 13.41 0.71 14.21
C LEU A 208 14.72 0.22 14.87
N GLY A 209 15.22 -0.96 14.49
CA GLY A 209 16.50 -1.51 14.94
C GLY A 209 16.41 -2.61 16.01
N ASP A 210 15.23 -2.87 16.59
CA ASP A 210 15.06 -3.89 17.64
C ASP A 210 13.63 -4.45 17.68
N ILE A 211 13.48 -5.77 17.82
CA ILE A 211 12.19 -6.43 18.05
C ILE A 211 11.55 -6.03 19.39
N GLY A 212 12.35 -5.55 20.36
CA GLY A 212 11.86 -4.97 21.61
C GLY A 212 10.95 -3.76 21.41
N LEU A 213 11.03 -3.09 20.26
CA LEU A 213 10.24 -1.91 19.89
C LEU A 213 8.88 -2.25 19.28
N LEU A 214 8.44 -3.52 19.37
CA LEU A 214 7.10 -3.94 18.95
C LEU A 214 5.99 -3.13 19.63
N GLY A 215 6.22 -2.73 20.89
CA GLY A 215 5.30 -1.86 21.63
C GLY A 215 5.14 -0.51 20.95
N ASP A 216 6.26 0.15 20.64
CA ASP A 216 6.26 1.48 20.02
C ASP A 216 5.60 1.44 18.63
N VAL A 217 5.86 0.40 17.84
CA VAL A 217 5.23 0.22 16.52
C VAL A 217 3.72 0.04 16.65
N LEU A 218 3.26 -0.82 17.57
CA LEU A 218 1.85 -1.14 17.66
C LEU A 218 1.05 -0.04 18.36
N PHE A 219 1.59 0.60 19.38
CA PHE A 219 0.83 1.47 20.28
C PHE A 219 1.18 2.96 20.14
N ASP A 220 2.41 3.30 19.74
CA ASP A 220 2.89 4.68 19.66
C ASP A 220 3.05 5.19 18.22
N SER A 221 2.55 4.43 17.23
CA SER A 221 2.52 4.84 15.82
C SER A 221 1.12 4.88 15.23
N ARG A 222 0.91 5.78 14.28
CA ARG A 222 -0.33 5.87 13.49
C ARG A 222 -0.67 4.55 12.79
N ASN A 223 0.33 3.91 12.21
CA ASN A 223 0.18 2.60 11.55
C ASN A 223 -0.17 1.49 12.55
N GLY A 224 0.35 1.61 13.77
CA GLY A 224 0.04 0.74 14.90
C GLY A 224 -1.46 0.66 15.19
N LEU A 225 -2.18 1.79 15.19
CA LEU A 225 -3.63 1.80 15.40
C LEU A 225 -4.40 0.98 14.35
N TRP A 226 -4.00 1.07 13.08
CA TRP A 226 -4.60 0.30 11.99
C TRP A 226 -4.20 -1.18 12.05
N LEU A 227 -2.97 -1.50 12.45
CA LEU A 227 -2.52 -2.87 12.71
C LEU A 227 -3.30 -3.50 13.88
N GLN A 228 -3.50 -2.77 14.99
CA GLN A 228 -4.32 -3.22 16.12
C GLN A 228 -5.75 -3.53 15.69
N GLN A 229 -6.38 -2.61 14.95
CA GLN A 229 -7.73 -2.80 14.43
C GLN A 229 -7.82 -4.02 13.50
N ARG A 230 -6.81 -4.24 12.64
CA ARG A 230 -6.70 -5.45 11.81
C ARG A 230 -6.53 -6.72 12.66
N TRP A 231 -5.70 -6.70 13.70
CA TRP A 231 -5.53 -7.80 14.64
C TRP A 231 -6.85 -8.20 15.30
N TYR A 232 -7.59 -7.23 15.84
CA TYR A 232 -8.91 -7.50 16.41
C TYR A 232 -9.86 -8.10 15.40
N ALA A 233 -9.88 -7.56 14.17
CA ALA A 233 -10.74 -8.09 13.11
C ALA A 233 -10.40 -9.54 12.74
N LEU A 234 -9.12 -9.85 12.59
CA LEU A 234 -8.64 -11.20 12.26
C LEU A 234 -8.88 -12.20 13.38
N ILE A 235 -8.72 -11.81 14.65
CA ILE A 235 -8.99 -12.67 15.81
C ILE A 235 -10.49 -13.00 15.89
N ILE A 236 -11.36 -12.01 15.72
CA ILE A 236 -12.82 -12.22 15.72
C ILE A 236 -13.23 -13.10 14.51
N ALA A 237 -12.65 -12.86 13.33
CA ALA A 237 -12.89 -13.68 12.14
C ALA A 237 -12.43 -15.13 12.37
N ALA A 238 -11.24 -15.33 12.96
CA ALA A 238 -10.72 -16.66 13.28
C ALA A 238 -11.64 -17.40 14.26
N ALA A 239 -12.13 -16.73 15.30
CA ALA A 239 -13.08 -17.32 16.25
C ALA A 239 -14.40 -17.72 15.56
N LEU A 240 -14.97 -16.87 14.71
CA LEU A 240 -16.21 -17.16 13.98
C LEU A 240 -16.05 -18.30 12.97
N VAL A 241 -14.99 -18.28 12.16
CA VAL A 241 -14.71 -19.32 11.18
C VAL A 241 -14.42 -20.65 11.87
N SER A 242 -13.65 -20.65 12.96
CA SER A 242 -13.38 -21.85 13.76
C SER A 242 -14.65 -22.41 14.39
N ALA A 243 -15.50 -21.55 14.98
CA ALA A 243 -16.78 -21.96 15.50
C ALA A 243 -17.67 -22.62 14.42
N ARG A 244 -17.65 -22.09 13.19
CA ARG A 244 -18.41 -22.65 12.07
C ARG A 244 -17.86 -23.99 11.57
N LEU A 245 -16.53 -24.16 11.55
CA LEU A 245 -15.88 -25.44 11.19
C LEU A 245 -16.16 -26.53 12.22
N LEU A 246 -16.08 -26.19 13.51
CA LEU A 246 -16.24 -27.15 14.61
C LEU A 246 -17.71 -27.43 14.93
N ARG A 247 -18.57 -26.43 14.80
CA ARG A 247 -19.98 -26.47 15.25
C ARG A 247 -20.90 -25.76 14.25
N PRO A 248 -21.16 -26.38 13.09
CA PRO A 248 -21.86 -25.73 11.97
C PRO A 248 -23.29 -25.29 12.27
N ALA A 249 -23.93 -25.84 13.31
CA ALA A 249 -25.32 -25.56 13.69
C ALA A 249 -25.48 -24.40 14.70
N ILE A 250 -24.40 -23.86 15.26
CA ILE A 250 -24.48 -22.91 16.39
C ILE A 250 -24.73 -21.47 15.93
N VAL A 251 -24.12 -21.06 14.83
CA VAL A 251 -24.20 -19.68 14.35
C VAL A 251 -25.08 -19.62 13.11
N ALA A 252 -26.14 -18.82 13.17
CA ALA A 252 -26.97 -18.57 12.00
C ALA A 252 -26.11 -17.95 10.88
N ASP A 253 -26.15 -18.55 9.68
CA ASP A 253 -25.29 -18.15 8.57
C ASP A 253 -25.40 -16.66 8.23
N ARG A 254 -26.59 -16.05 8.34
CA ARG A 254 -26.77 -14.61 8.10
C ARG A 254 -26.06 -13.73 9.11
N LEU A 255 -26.10 -14.08 10.40
CA LEU A 255 -25.41 -13.31 11.43
C LEU A 255 -23.89 -13.44 11.24
N ALA A 256 -23.39 -14.66 11.04
CA ALA A 256 -21.98 -14.91 10.76
C ALA A 256 -21.49 -14.09 9.57
N LEU A 257 -22.22 -14.12 8.45
CA LEU A 257 -21.85 -13.38 7.24
C LEU A 257 -21.92 -11.85 7.42
N SER A 258 -22.90 -11.34 8.18
CA SER A 258 -22.95 -9.90 8.49
C SER A 258 -21.75 -9.46 9.31
N VAL A 259 -21.36 -10.25 10.33
CA VAL A 259 -20.17 -9.93 11.13
C VAL A 259 -18.90 -10.06 10.28
N LEU A 260 -18.72 -11.16 9.54
CA LEU A 260 -17.57 -11.32 8.64
C LEU A 260 -17.50 -10.20 7.58
N GLY A 261 -18.65 -9.70 7.11
CA GLY A 261 -18.71 -8.56 6.20
C GLY A 261 -18.20 -7.26 6.85
N LEU A 262 -18.59 -6.97 8.09
CA LEU A 262 -18.05 -5.84 8.85
C LEU A 262 -16.54 -5.98 9.08
N LEU A 263 -16.06 -7.19 9.37
CA LEU A 263 -14.64 -7.49 9.53
C LEU A 263 -13.86 -7.35 8.21
N ALA A 264 -14.48 -7.69 7.07
CA ALA A 264 -13.92 -7.48 5.75
C ALA A 264 -13.75 -5.97 5.45
N VAL A 265 -14.75 -5.16 5.79
CA VAL A 265 -14.68 -3.68 5.68
C VAL A 265 -13.59 -3.13 6.58
N ALA A 266 -13.49 -3.62 7.82
CA ALA A 266 -12.44 -3.25 8.76
C ALA A 266 -11.04 -3.54 8.18
N TRP A 267 -10.84 -4.73 7.60
CA TRP A 267 -9.57 -5.10 6.98
C TRP A 267 -9.27 -4.24 5.73
N LEU A 268 -10.25 -4.01 4.85
CA LEU A 268 -10.09 -3.10 3.70
C LEU A 268 -9.69 -1.68 4.13
N ALA A 269 -10.32 -1.14 5.17
CA ALA A 269 -9.99 0.17 5.72
C ALA A 269 -8.56 0.21 6.24
N SER A 270 -8.14 -0.80 7.00
CA SER A 270 -6.75 -0.88 7.49
C SER A 270 -5.73 -1.02 6.36
N ALA A 271 -6.05 -1.73 5.28
CA ALA A 271 -5.15 -1.90 4.14
C ALA A 271 -4.98 -0.58 3.38
N SER A 272 -6.07 0.18 3.25
CA SER A 272 -6.07 1.48 2.55
C SER A 272 -5.45 2.60 3.39
N ALA A 273 -5.61 2.55 4.71
CA ALA A 273 -5.09 3.60 5.60
C ALA A 273 -3.56 3.54 5.80
N ILE A 274 -2.95 2.38 5.54
CA ILE A 274 -1.50 2.15 5.53
C ILE A 274 -0.98 2.07 4.07
N SER A 275 -1.79 2.45 3.08
CA SER A 275 -1.39 2.44 1.68
C SER A 275 -0.74 3.76 1.27
N HIS A 276 -0.13 3.76 0.10
CA HIS A 276 0.46 4.96 -0.51
C HIS A 276 -0.58 6.08 -0.72
N GLY A 277 -1.86 5.73 -0.95
CA GLY A 277 -2.93 6.72 -1.05
C GLY A 277 -3.11 7.56 0.21
N ALA A 278 -2.75 7.00 1.37
CA ALA A 278 -2.75 7.71 2.64
C ALA A 278 -1.53 8.61 2.84
N ALA A 279 -0.49 8.48 2.01
CA ALA A 279 0.77 9.21 2.13
C ALA A 279 0.81 10.53 1.37
N ILE A 280 -0.23 10.79 0.57
CA ILE A 280 -0.29 11.95 -0.32
C ILE A 280 -0.64 13.21 0.49
N GLY A 281 0.38 13.94 0.98
CA GLY A 281 0.31 15.31 1.54
C GLY A 281 -1.10 15.85 1.88
N SER A 282 -1.59 16.87 1.17
CA SER A 282 -2.94 17.44 1.36
C SER A 282 -4.06 16.62 0.70
N GLY A 283 -3.73 15.60 -0.09
CA GLY A 283 -4.67 14.76 -0.85
C GLY A 283 -5.03 13.44 -0.18
N TRP A 284 -4.51 13.16 1.01
CA TRP A 284 -4.52 11.83 1.64
C TRP A 284 -5.93 11.25 1.81
N ILE A 285 -6.94 12.08 2.08
CA ILE A 285 -8.34 11.64 2.20
C ILE A 285 -8.82 11.05 0.87
N TRP A 286 -8.56 11.75 -0.23
CA TRP A 286 -8.96 11.33 -1.57
C TRP A 286 -8.14 10.14 -2.05
N GLY A 287 -6.83 10.14 -1.82
CA GLY A 287 -5.95 9.02 -2.13
C GLY A 287 -6.37 7.74 -1.41
N THR A 288 -6.60 7.82 -0.09
CA THR A 288 -7.10 6.69 0.73
C THR A 288 -8.46 6.20 0.24
N LEU A 289 -9.38 7.12 -0.09
CA LEU A 289 -10.72 6.77 -0.57
C LEU A 289 -10.67 6.04 -1.91
N PHE A 290 -9.91 6.56 -2.87
CA PHE A 290 -9.78 5.94 -4.19
C PHE A 290 -9.08 4.60 -4.11
N ASP A 291 -8.07 4.47 -3.26
CA ASP A 291 -7.45 3.18 -2.98
C ASP A 291 -8.44 2.18 -2.38
N ALA A 292 -9.22 2.60 -1.37
CA ALA A 292 -10.25 1.76 -0.76
C ALA A 292 -11.31 1.31 -1.77
N LEU A 293 -11.76 2.21 -2.66
CA LEU A 293 -12.72 1.89 -3.72
C LEU A 293 -12.13 0.92 -4.75
N HIS A 294 -10.88 1.15 -5.16
CA HIS A 294 -10.18 0.30 -6.11
C HIS A 294 -9.99 -1.11 -5.53
N LEU A 295 -9.46 -1.22 -4.32
CA LEU A 295 -9.24 -2.49 -3.63
C LEU A 295 -10.57 -3.21 -3.36
N SER A 296 -11.62 -2.50 -2.95
CA SER A 296 -12.96 -3.09 -2.75
C SER A 296 -13.51 -3.65 -4.05
N ALA A 297 -13.40 -2.91 -5.16
CA ALA A 297 -13.86 -3.36 -6.47
C ALA A 297 -13.06 -4.58 -6.97
N ALA A 298 -11.74 -4.59 -6.78
CA ALA A 298 -10.89 -5.73 -7.08
C ALA A 298 -11.26 -6.96 -6.24
N ALA A 299 -11.51 -6.77 -4.94
CA ALA A 299 -11.88 -7.81 -4.00
C ALA A 299 -13.24 -8.46 -4.34
N VAL A 300 -14.25 -7.62 -4.60
CA VAL A 300 -15.59 -8.03 -5.05
C VAL A 300 -15.50 -8.85 -6.34
N TRP A 301 -14.65 -8.42 -7.27
CA TRP A 301 -14.60 -9.03 -8.59
C TRP A 301 -13.69 -10.26 -8.68
N ILE A 302 -12.41 -10.13 -8.34
CA ILE A 302 -11.43 -11.22 -8.43
C ILE A 302 -11.76 -12.28 -7.36
N GLY A 303 -11.90 -11.86 -6.11
CA GLY A 303 -12.23 -12.75 -5.00
C GLY A 303 -13.59 -13.41 -5.17
N GLY A 304 -14.58 -12.64 -5.62
CA GLY A 304 -15.90 -13.15 -5.93
C GLY A 304 -15.88 -14.20 -7.05
N LEU A 305 -15.09 -14.01 -8.10
CA LEU A 305 -14.98 -14.99 -9.19
C LEU A 305 -14.41 -16.32 -8.69
N VAL A 306 -13.30 -16.28 -7.94
CA VAL A 306 -12.69 -17.48 -7.36
C VAL A 306 -13.71 -18.20 -6.46
N SER A 307 -14.44 -17.44 -5.65
CA SER A 307 -15.45 -17.97 -4.72
C SER A 307 -16.64 -18.58 -5.46
N VAL A 308 -17.11 -17.98 -6.56
CA VAL A 308 -18.14 -18.58 -7.42
C VAL A 308 -17.64 -19.88 -8.05
N ILE A 309 -16.41 -19.93 -8.55
CA ILE A 309 -15.84 -21.15 -9.15
C ILE A 309 -15.81 -22.30 -8.14
N ILE A 310 -15.42 -22.01 -6.89
CA ILE A 310 -15.42 -23.00 -5.80
C ILE A 310 -16.88 -23.41 -5.47
N ALA A 311 -17.79 -22.44 -5.32
CA ALA A 311 -19.19 -22.70 -5.00
C ALA A 311 -19.89 -23.59 -6.04
N ILE A 312 -19.71 -23.32 -7.33
CA ILE A 312 -20.34 -24.12 -8.40
C ILE A 312 -19.71 -25.51 -8.58
N ARG A 313 -18.48 -25.72 -8.10
CA ARG A 313 -17.86 -27.05 -8.04
C ARG A 313 -18.44 -27.88 -6.90
N GLY A 314 -18.71 -27.24 -5.75
CA GLY A 314 -19.38 -27.89 -4.62
C GLY A 314 -20.87 -28.15 -4.85
N HIS A 315 -21.54 -27.28 -5.60
CA HIS A 315 -22.99 -27.39 -5.91
C HIS A 315 -23.28 -27.10 -7.39
N PRO A 316 -23.04 -28.07 -8.29
CA PRO A 316 -23.21 -27.90 -9.74
C PRO A 316 -24.58 -27.39 -10.17
N ASP A 317 -25.64 -27.74 -9.43
CA ASP A 317 -27.03 -27.39 -9.74
C ASP A 317 -27.30 -25.87 -9.60
N THR A 318 -26.51 -25.16 -8.78
CA THR A 318 -26.67 -23.72 -8.56
C THR A 318 -25.93 -22.87 -9.61
N ARG A 319 -25.23 -23.50 -10.55
CA ARG A 319 -24.31 -22.83 -11.50
C ARG A 319 -24.95 -21.68 -12.27
N ILE A 320 -26.15 -21.87 -12.81
CA ILE A 320 -26.79 -20.86 -13.67
C ILE A 320 -27.14 -19.61 -12.84
N ASP A 321 -27.77 -19.78 -11.69
CA ASP A 321 -28.13 -18.68 -10.80
C ASP A 321 -26.88 -17.99 -10.23
N ALA A 322 -25.87 -18.76 -9.85
CA ALA A 322 -24.59 -18.26 -9.35
C ALA A 322 -23.90 -17.33 -10.37
N VAL A 323 -23.77 -17.80 -11.62
CA VAL A 323 -23.17 -17.02 -12.70
C VAL A 323 -23.99 -15.77 -12.99
N ARG A 324 -25.33 -15.88 -13.04
CA ARG A 324 -26.21 -14.72 -13.33
C ARG A 324 -26.07 -13.62 -12.27
N ARG A 325 -26.19 -13.97 -10.99
CA ARG A 325 -26.11 -12.99 -9.89
C ARG A 325 -24.73 -12.36 -9.80
N PHE A 326 -23.69 -13.17 -9.89
CA PHE A 326 -22.32 -12.67 -9.81
C PHE A 326 -21.96 -11.80 -11.02
N SER A 327 -22.46 -12.12 -12.22
CA SER A 327 -22.19 -11.32 -13.43
C SER A 327 -22.65 -9.87 -13.29
N ILE A 328 -23.77 -9.61 -12.60
CA ILE A 328 -24.25 -8.24 -12.34
C ILE A 328 -23.28 -7.51 -11.42
N VAL A 329 -22.88 -8.16 -10.33
CA VAL A 329 -21.93 -7.57 -9.36
C VAL A 329 -20.58 -7.30 -10.01
N ALA A 330 -20.06 -8.26 -10.77
CA ALA A 330 -18.82 -8.13 -11.54
C ALA A 330 -18.90 -7.00 -12.58
N ALA A 331 -20.03 -6.86 -13.28
CA ALA A 331 -20.21 -5.79 -14.26
C ALA A 331 -20.24 -4.39 -13.61
N LEU A 332 -20.76 -4.27 -12.38
CA LEU A 332 -20.76 -3.01 -11.63
C LEU A 332 -19.42 -2.69 -10.98
N SER A 333 -18.63 -3.69 -10.58
CA SER A 333 -17.33 -3.48 -9.94
C SER A 333 -16.26 -3.01 -10.92
N VAL A 334 -16.27 -3.47 -12.18
CA VAL A 334 -15.27 -3.08 -13.19
C VAL A 334 -15.21 -1.55 -13.45
N PRO A 335 -16.33 -0.82 -13.68
CA PRO A 335 -16.25 0.63 -13.86
C PRO A 335 -15.81 1.36 -12.58
N VAL A 336 -16.17 0.85 -11.38
CA VAL A 336 -15.67 1.41 -10.11
C VAL A 336 -14.16 1.21 -9.99
N LEU A 337 -13.66 0.01 -10.30
CA LEU A 337 -12.23 -0.30 -10.32
C LEU A 337 -11.47 0.66 -11.25
N ALA A 338 -11.95 0.81 -12.49
CA ALA A 338 -11.34 1.67 -13.49
C ALA A 338 -11.38 3.15 -13.08
N ALA A 339 -12.53 3.64 -12.62
CA ALA A 339 -12.68 5.04 -12.19
C ALA A 339 -11.81 5.34 -10.96
N ALA A 340 -11.81 4.47 -9.95
CA ALA A 340 -11.00 4.64 -8.75
C ALA A 340 -9.50 4.59 -9.08
N GLY A 341 -9.07 3.71 -9.98
CA GLY A 341 -7.68 3.64 -10.44
C GLY A 341 -7.25 4.91 -11.18
N LEU A 342 -8.10 5.41 -12.07
CA LEU A 342 -7.85 6.66 -12.80
C LEU A 342 -7.78 7.88 -11.86
N LEU A 343 -8.75 7.99 -10.96
CA LEU A 343 -8.79 9.09 -9.98
C LEU A 343 -7.58 9.05 -9.03
N SER A 344 -7.17 7.85 -8.61
CA SER A 344 -5.96 7.66 -7.80
C SER A 344 -4.71 8.15 -8.54
N ALA A 345 -4.56 7.80 -9.82
CA ALA A 345 -3.43 8.28 -10.63
C ALA A 345 -3.41 9.81 -10.78
N LEU A 346 -4.57 10.45 -10.94
CA LEU A 346 -4.66 11.92 -11.05
C LEU A 346 -4.29 12.63 -9.74
N VAL A 347 -4.55 12.02 -8.59
CA VAL A 347 -4.14 12.56 -7.29
C VAL A 347 -2.63 12.37 -7.06
N GLN A 348 -2.06 11.28 -7.58
CA GLN A 348 -0.66 10.92 -7.38
C GLN A 348 0.31 11.56 -8.37
N ILE A 349 -0.15 11.88 -9.59
CA ILE A 349 0.67 12.48 -10.65
C ILE A 349 0.16 13.90 -10.93
N PRO A 350 0.62 14.92 -10.19
CA PRO A 350 0.10 16.28 -10.31
C PRO A 350 0.54 17.04 -11.58
N ASN A 351 1.53 16.52 -12.34
CA ASN A 351 2.03 17.17 -13.55
C ASN A 351 2.24 16.17 -14.71
N VAL A 352 2.12 16.67 -15.95
CA VAL A 352 2.16 15.83 -17.17
C VAL A 352 3.54 15.19 -17.36
N ASN A 353 4.61 15.87 -16.97
CA ASN A 353 5.98 15.32 -17.05
C ASN A 353 6.14 14.09 -16.16
N GLY A 354 5.47 14.07 -15.00
CA GLY A 354 5.44 12.93 -14.09
C GLY A 354 4.88 11.65 -14.71
N ILE A 355 4.11 11.73 -15.80
CA ILE A 355 3.57 10.57 -16.51
C ILE A 355 4.66 9.78 -17.27
N VAL A 356 5.75 10.44 -17.68
CA VAL A 356 6.82 9.82 -18.48
C VAL A 356 8.16 9.75 -17.76
N GLU A 357 8.38 10.61 -16.76
CA GLU A 357 9.66 10.71 -16.05
C GLU A 357 9.69 9.89 -14.74
N THR A 358 8.54 9.39 -14.29
CA THR A 358 8.44 8.61 -13.04
C THR A 358 8.02 7.18 -13.30
N ASP A 359 8.46 6.27 -12.44
CA ASP A 359 8.01 4.87 -12.44
C ASP A 359 6.49 4.77 -12.32
N TRP A 360 5.88 5.68 -11.53
CA TRP A 360 4.43 5.84 -11.37
C TRP A 360 3.70 6.18 -12.67
N GLY A 361 4.31 7.04 -13.49
CA GLY A 361 3.78 7.40 -14.79
C GLY A 361 3.82 6.24 -15.79
N LEU A 362 4.94 5.51 -15.83
CA LEU A 362 5.11 4.35 -16.72
C LEU A 362 4.13 3.24 -16.37
N ALA A 363 4.03 2.92 -15.09
CA ALA A 363 3.02 2.08 -14.47
C ALA A 363 1.59 2.41 -14.95
N PHE A 364 1.20 3.68 -14.79
CA PHE A 364 -0.10 4.16 -15.21
C PHE A 364 -0.34 3.96 -16.72
N ILE A 365 0.66 4.25 -17.57
CA ILE A 365 0.58 4.02 -19.03
C ILE A 365 0.33 2.54 -19.34
N VAL A 366 1.09 1.63 -18.72
CA VAL A 366 0.92 0.18 -18.91
C VAL A 366 -0.47 -0.25 -18.51
N LYS A 367 -0.96 0.24 -17.36
CA LYS A 367 -2.30 -0.09 -16.86
C LYS A 367 -3.41 0.38 -17.81
N ILE A 368 -3.28 1.59 -18.35
CA ILE A 368 -4.21 2.14 -19.34
C ILE A 368 -4.15 1.36 -20.67
N ALA A 369 -2.96 1.01 -21.15
CA ALA A 369 -2.80 0.25 -22.39
C ALA A 369 -3.49 -1.13 -22.31
N ILE A 370 -3.31 -1.83 -21.19
CA ILE A 370 -4.02 -3.10 -20.91
C ILE A 370 -5.53 -2.88 -20.85
N LEU A 371 -6.00 -1.83 -20.17
CA LEU A 371 -7.43 -1.50 -20.07
C LEU A 371 -8.05 -1.23 -21.46
N VAL A 372 -7.35 -0.48 -22.31
CA VAL A 372 -7.77 -0.21 -23.69
C VAL A 372 -7.82 -1.50 -24.51
N ALA A 373 -6.80 -2.35 -24.40
CA ALA A 373 -6.78 -3.65 -25.07
C ALA A 373 -7.96 -4.54 -24.64
N LEU A 374 -8.33 -4.51 -23.36
CA LEU A 374 -9.48 -5.24 -22.84
C LEU A 374 -10.80 -4.74 -23.40
N PHE A 375 -11.02 -3.43 -23.40
CA PHE A 375 -12.24 -2.87 -23.98
C PHE A 375 -12.31 -3.12 -25.49
N ALA A 376 -11.19 -3.05 -26.20
CA ALA A 376 -11.12 -3.41 -27.61
C ALA A 376 -11.48 -4.89 -27.85
N ALA A 377 -10.94 -5.81 -27.05
CA ALA A 377 -11.26 -7.24 -27.14
C ALA A 377 -12.72 -7.53 -26.77
N ALA A 378 -13.25 -6.88 -25.73
CA ALA A 378 -14.64 -7.01 -25.31
C ALA A 378 -15.61 -6.47 -26.38
N ALA A 379 -15.32 -5.30 -26.95
CA ALA A 379 -16.06 -4.71 -28.05
C ALA A 379 -15.98 -5.62 -29.29
N ALA A 380 -14.80 -6.14 -29.65
CA ALA A 380 -14.66 -7.03 -30.78
C ALA A 380 -15.49 -8.32 -30.61
N ASN A 381 -15.50 -8.88 -29.41
CA ASN A 381 -16.32 -10.04 -29.08
C ASN A 381 -17.82 -9.73 -29.13
N ALA A 382 -18.24 -8.55 -28.66
CA ALA A 382 -19.64 -8.13 -28.66
C ALA A 382 -20.17 -7.83 -30.08
N PHE A 383 -19.39 -7.13 -30.90
CA PHE A 383 -19.83 -6.62 -32.20
C PHE A 383 -19.52 -7.54 -33.38
N PHE A 384 -18.45 -8.33 -33.34
CA PHE A 384 -18.02 -9.14 -34.49
C PHE A 384 -18.14 -10.65 -34.29
N LEU A 385 -17.97 -11.16 -33.07
CA LEU A 385 -17.96 -12.61 -32.81
C LEU A 385 -19.36 -13.15 -32.48
N ARG A 386 -20.10 -12.50 -31.58
CA ARG A 386 -21.47 -12.92 -31.20
C ARG A 386 -22.49 -12.97 -32.35
N PRO A 387 -22.54 -11.99 -33.29
CA PRO A 387 -23.51 -12.03 -34.38
C PRO A 387 -23.25 -13.16 -35.39
N ARG A 388 -22.00 -13.61 -35.52
CA ARG A 388 -21.61 -14.69 -36.45
C ARG A 388 -22.00 -16.07 -35.94
N ASP A 389 -21.89 -16.32 -34.64
CA ASP A 389 -22.32 -17.59 -34.03
C ASP A 389 -23.86 -17.77 -34.12
N ALA A 390 -24.62 -16.69 -33.90
CA ALA A 390 -26.09 -16.72 -34.02
C ALA A 390 -26.59 -16.95 -35.45
N ALA A 391 -25.83 -16.52 -36.46
CA ALA A 391 -26.12 -16.79 -37.86
C ALA A 391 -25.76 -18.23 -38.30
N ALA A 392 -24.83 -18.89 -37.59
CA ALA A 392 -24.36 -20.25 -37.89
C ALA A 392 -25.16 -21.36 -37.18
N GLU A 393 -25.84 -21.06 -36.06
CA GLU A 393 -26.75 -22.00 -35.38
C GLU A 393 -28.19 -21.99 -35.95
N GLY A 394 -28.49 -21.04 -36.84
CA GLY A 394 -29.79 -20.88 -37.51
C GLY A 394 -29.87 -21.48 -38.93
N SER A 395 -28.81 -22.16 -39.40
CA SER A 395 -28.72 -22.90 -40.66
C SER A 395 -28.51 -24.38 -40.39
#